data_AF-A0A7C5VHR9-F1
#
_entry.id   AF-A0A7C5VHR9-F1
#
_cell.length_a   1.000
_cell.length_b   1.000
_cell.length_c   1.000
_cell.angle_alpha   90.00
_cell.angle_beta   90.00
_cell.angle_gamma   90.00
#
_symmetry.space_group_name_H-M   'P 1'
#
loop_
_entity.id
_entity.type
_entity.pdbx_description
1 polymer ?
#
loop_
_entity_poly.entity_id
_entity_poly.type
_entity_poly.pdbx_seq_one_letter_code
_entity_poly.pdbx_strand_id
1 'polypeptide(L)'
;MSHAGFDEEVYRTVSEYLERSKRHQENLREFIQRGELEKAGDMLWGILSCYSNALSILLRGQKGVLRTHRDTIRFLEEFAKSIGDKRVIDAVKEAERLHANFYHGFIRDAEDLRKHYEGVYLLIQLLDEQIRKLFAPSPSR
;
A
#
# COMPACT_ATOMS: atom_id res chain seq x y z
N MET A 1 23.50 -3.29 -14.52
CA MET A 1 23.04 -4.70 -14.56
C MET A 1 21.53 -4.68 -14.45
N SER A 2 20.80 -5.01 -15.51
CA SER A 2 19.33 -5.08 -15.46
C SER A 2 18.93 -6.39 -14.81
N HIS A 3 18.41 -6.34 -13.59
CA HIS A 3 17.70 -7.49 -13.02
C HIS A 3 16.24 -7.43 -13.51
N ALA A 4 15.61 -8.57 -13.76
CA ALA A 4 14.22 -8.78 -14.24
C ALA A 4 13.66 -8.05 -15.48
N GLY A 5 14.45 -7.38 -16.32
CA GLY A 5 13.98 -6.86 -17.63
C GLY A 5 13.11 -5.59 -17.57
N PHE A 6 13.03 -4.93 -16.41
CA PHE A 6 12.50 -3.58 -16.31
C PHE A 6 13.57 -2.52 -16.57
N ASP A 7 13.14 -1.35 -17.02
CA ASP A 7 13.98 -0.16 -17.17
C ASP A 7 14.65 0.23 -15.83
N GLU A 8 15.89 0.72 -15.88
CA GLU A 8 16.64 1.16 -14.69
C GLU A 8 15.89 2.27 -13.93
N GLU A 9 15.19 3.15 -14.65
CA GLU A 9 14.36 4.19 -14.05
C GLU A 9 13.19 3.59 -13.25
N VAL A 10 12.55 2.54 -13.77
CA VAL A 10 11.48 1.81 -13.07
C VAL A 10 11.99 1.23 -11.76
N TYR A 11 13.15 0.57 -11.79
CA TYR A 11 13.78 0.02 -10.58
C TYR A 11 14.09 1.09 -9.55
N ARG A 12 14.69 2.20 -9.98
CA ARG A 12 15.03 3.32 -9.10
C ARG A 12 13.77 3.88 -8.43
N THR A 13 12.74 4.19 -9.20
CA THR A 13 11.50 4.77 -8.68
C THR A 13 10.79 3.82 -7.72
N VAL A 14 10.70 2.53 -8.05
CA VAL A 14 10.10 1.53 -7.15
C VAL A 14 10.89 1.42 -5.84
N SER A 15 12.22 1.40 -5.92
CA SER A 15 13.08 1.35 -4.72
C SER A 15 12.87 2.57 -3.82
N GLU A 16 12.71 3.78 -4.39
CA GLU A 16 12.41 5.01 -3.64
C GLU A 16 11.09 4.93 -2.87
N TYR A 17 10.05 4.34 -3.47
CA TYR A 17 8.76 4.12 -2.79
C TYR A 17 8.90 3.10 -1.66
N LEU A 18 9.59 1.98 -1.88
CA LEU A 18 9.81 0.98 -0.84
C LEU A 18 10.64 1.53 0.32
N GLU A 19 11.66 2.34 0.04
CA GLU A 19 12.46 2.99 1.08
C GLU A 19 11.65 4.04 1.86
N ARG A 20 10.79 4.80 1.18
CA ARG A 20 9.83 5.69 1.86
C ARG A 20 8.88 4.91 2.77
N SER A 21 8.41 3.74 2.33
CA SER A 21 7.53 2.89 3.14
C SER A 21 8.18 2.43 4.45
N LYS A 22 9.50 2.15 4.46
CA LYS A 22 10.23 1.77 5.68
C LYS A 22 10.19 2.87 6.74
N ARG A 23 10.44 4.12 6.32
CA ARG A 23 10.34 5.29 7.21
C ARG A 23 8.93 5.46 7.77
N HIS A 24 7.89 5.24 6.96
CA HIS A 24 6.51 5.25 7.46
C HIS A 24 6.24 4.10 8.44
N GLN A 25 6.82 2.91 8.24
CA GLN A 25 6.68 1.79 9.18
C GLN A 25 7.36 2.07 10.53
N GLU A 26 8.50 2.75 10.53
CA GLU A 26 9.16 3.22 11.76
C GLU A 26 8.26 4.20 12.52
N ASN A 27 7.80 5.25 11.84
CA ASN A 27 6.89 6.24 12.43
C ASN A 27 5.57 5.61 12.91
N LEU A 28 5.01 4.67 12.15
CA LEU A 28 3.81 3.93 12.53
C LEU A 28 3.99 3.23 13.88
N ARG A 29 5.13 2.55 14.09
CA ARG A 29 5.44 1.88 15.35
C ARG A 29 5.53 2.90 16.50
N GLU A 30 6.19 4.03 16.29
CA GLU A 30 6.29 5.08 17.32
C GLU A 30 4.92 5.68 17.68
N PHE A 31 4.09 6.00 16.70
CA PHE A 31 2.76 6.57 16.95
C PHE A 31 1.83 5.58 17.66
N ILE A 32 1.89 4.29 17.30
CA ILE A 32 1.15 3.24 18.02
C ILE A 32 1.62 3.18 19.49
N GLN A 33 2.92 3.20 19.75
CA GLN A 33 3.46 3.18 21.12
C GLN A 33 3.01 4.38 21.97
N ARG A 34 2.84 5.55 21.33
CA ARG A 34 2.37 6.78 21.99
C ARG A 34 0.84 6.91 22.07
N GLY A 35 0.09 5.96 21.50
CA GLY A 35 -1.37 6.04 21.41
C GLY A 35 -1.88 7.09 20.43
N GLU A 36 -1.03 7.60 19.54
CA GLU A 36 -1.35 8.63 18.54
C GLU A 36 -2.01 7.99 17.30
N LEU A 37 -3.21 7.46 17.49
CA LEU A 37 -3.92 6.62 16.52
C LEU A 37 -4.19 7.30 15.17
N GLU A 38 -4.52 8.59 15.16
CA GLU A 38 -4.73 9.34 13.90
C GLU A 38 -3.47 9.38 13.04
N LYS A 39 -2.31 9.67 13.65
CA LYS A 39 -1.02 9.70 12.94
C LYS A 39 -0.57 8.30 12.52
N ALA A 40 -0.87 7.29 13.32
CA ALA A 40 -0.67 5.91 12.92
C ALA A 40 -1.51 5.56 11.67
N GLY A 41 -2.76 6.03 11.59
CA GLY A 41 -3.62 5.83 10.41
C GLY A 41 -3.05 6.48 9.15
N ASP A 42 -2.55 7.71 9.26
CA ASP A 42 -1.89 8.42 8.17
C ASP A 42 -0.61 7.69 7.70
N MET A 43 0.22 7.19 8.62
CA MET A 43 1.38 6.37 8.26
C MET A 43 0.98 5.09 7.53
N LEU A 44 -0.11 4.44 7.97
CA LEU A 44 -0.60 3.22 7.33
C LEU A 44 -1.10 3.48 5.90
N TRP A 45 -1.80 4.60 5.68
CA TRP A 45 -2.16 5.08 4.34
C TRP A 45 -0.93 5.40 3.48
N GLY A 46 0.08 6.05 4.06
CA GLY A 46 1.35 6.33 3.39
C GLY A 46 2.09 5.06 2.92
N ILE A 47 2.10 4.02 3.76
CA ILE A 47 2.65 2.71 3.41
C ILE A 47 1.86 2.10 2.26
N LEU A 48 0.54 2.00 2.38
CA LEU A 48 -0.34 1.46 1.33
C LEU A 48 -0.13 2.19 -0.01
N SER A 49 -0.02 3.51 0.01
CA SER A 49 0.23 4.34 -1.17
C SER A 49 1.59 4.06 -1.81
N CYS A 50 2.64 3.82 -1.01
CA CYS A 50 3.96 3.45 -1.51
C CYS A 50 3.95 2.07 -2.19
N TYR A 51 3.32 1.07 -1.56
CA TYR A 51 3.19 -0.27 -2.13
C TYR A 51 2.33 -0.28 -3.40
N SER A 52 1.24 0.51 -3.42
CA SER A 52 0.39 0.66 -4.60
C SER A 52 1.14 1.29 -5.77
N ASN A 53 1.91 2.36 -5.52
CA ASN A 53 2.77 2.96 -6.54
C ASN A 53 3.83 1.98 -7.05
N ALA A 54 4.53 1.30 -6.15
CA ALA A 54 5.54 0.31 -6.49
C ALA A 54 4.97 -0.76 -7.44
N LEU A 55 3.86 -1.40 -7.07
CA LEU A 55 3.26 -2.42 -7.93
C LEU A 55 2.71 -1.85 -9.25
N SER A 56 2.04 -0.69 -9.22
CA SER A 56 1.52 -0.06 -10.43
C SER A 56 2.63 0.27 -11.43
N ILE A 57 3.77 0.78 -10.95
CA ILE A 57 4.93 1.10 -11.79
C ILE A 57 5.59 -0.17 -12.34
N LEU A 58 5.67 -1.26 -11.57
CA LEU A 58 6.15 -2.54 -12.11
C LEU A 58 5.25 -3.08 -13.22
N LEU A 59 3.93 -2.93 -13.07
CA LEU A 59 2.97 -3.43 -14.05
C LEU A 59 2.83 -2.54 -15.30
N ARG A 60 3.06 -1.23 -15.17
CA ARG A 60 2.69 -0.23 -16.19
C ARG A 60 3.86 0.70 -16.61
N GLY A 61 5.04 0.50 -16.04
CA GLY A 61 6.20 1.39 -16.20
C GLY A 61 5.98 2.77 -15.56
N GLN A 62 6.77 3.77 -15.98
CA GLN A 62 6.70 5.15 -15.44
C GLN A 62 5.34 5.83 -15.64
N LYS A 63 4.52 5.39 -16.61
CA LYS A 63 3.15 5.87 -16.79
C LYS A 63 2.19 5.38 -15.70
N GLY A 64 2.61 4.41 -14.89
CA GLY A 64 1.84 3.81 -13.79
C GLY A 64 1.86 4.59 -12.47
N VAL A 65 2.55 5.73 -12.38
CA VAL A 65 2.62 6.53 -11.14
C VAL A 65 1.22 7.01 -10.72
N LEU A 66 0.86 6.72 -9.47
CA LEU A 66 -0.41 7.10 -8.85
C LEU A 66 -0.21 8.44 -8.13
N ARG A 67 -0.77 9.53 -8.67
CA ARG A 67 -0.48 10.91 -8.22
C ARG A 67 -1.51 11.45 -7.24
N THR A 68 -2.71 10.92 -7.28
CA THR A 68 -3.83 11.36 -6.45
C THR A 68 -4.35 10.22 -5.59
N HIS A 69 -5.05 10.57 -4.52
CA HIS A 69 -5.80 9.59 -3.71
C HIS A 69 -6.73 8.73 -4.59
N ARG A 70 -7.41 9.36 -5.56
CA ARG A 70 -8.31 8.66 -6.49
C ARG A 70 -7.57 7.65 -7.37
N ASP A 71 -6.36 7.96 -7.82
CA ASP A 71 -5.55 7.02 -8.59
C ASP A 71 -5.20 5.78 -7.75
N THR A 72 -4.82 5.98 -6.49
CA THR A 72 -4.54 4.90 -5.54
C THR A 72 -5.76 4.01 -5.33
N ILE A 73 -6.92 4.59 -5.03
CA ILE A 73 -8.15 3.82 -4.81
C ILE A 73 -8.54 3.04 -6.07
N ARG A 74 -8.54 3.69 -7.24
CA ARG A 74 -8.86 3.01 -8.50
C ARG A 74 -7.93 1.83 -8.78
N PHE A 75 -6.63 2.01 -8.55
CA PHE A 75 -5.65 0.93 -8.69
C PHE A 75 -5.94 -0.23 -7.71
N LEU A 76 -6.23 0.08 -6.45
CA LEU A 76 -6.56 -0.94 -5.44
C LEU A 76 -7.85 -1.69 -5.76
N GLU A 77 -8.86 -1.02 -6.32
CA GLU A 77 -10.09 -1.69 -6.78
C GLU A 77 -9.81 -2.62 -7.98
N GLU A 78 -9.02 -2.17 -8.95
CA GLU A 78 -8.59 -2.99 -10.09
C GLU A 78 -7.79 -4.22 -9.59
N PHE A 79 -6.91 -4.02 -8.61
CA PHE A 79 -6.14 -5.07 -7.97
C PHE A 79 -7.01 -6.06 -7.18
N ALA A 80 -7.93 -5.57 -6.35
CA ALA A 80 -8.84 -6.42 -5.59
C ALA A 80 -9.74 -7.27 -6.49
N LYS A 81 -10.23 -6.68 -7.59
CA LYS A 81 -11.01 -7.40 -8.62
C LYS A 81 -10.20 -8.48 -9.30
N SER A 82 -8.91 -8.27 -9.56
CA SER A 82 -8.05 -9.30 -10.18
C SER A 82 -7.77 -10.49 -9.27
N ILE A 83 -7.79 -10.29 -7.95
CA ILE A 83 -7.71 -11.38 -6.95
C ILE A 83 -9.02 -12.15 -6.85
N GLY A 84 -10.17 -11.47 -6.99
CA GLY A 84 -11.49 -12.11 -6.95
C GLY A 84 -11.97 -12.52 -5.55
N ASP A 85 -11.30 -12.07 -4.49
CA ASP A 85 -11.69 -12.31 -3.10
C ASP A 85 -12.45 -11.11 -2.52
N LYS A 86 -13.69 -11.34 -2.07
CA LYS A 86 -14.56 -10.32 -1.46
C LYS A 86 -13.88 -9.60 -0.30
N ARG A 87 -13.06 -10.29 0.50
CA ARG A 87 -12.35 -9.71 1.65
C ARG A 87 -11.38 -8.61 1.22
N VAL A 88 -10.74 -8.79 0.06
CA VAL A 88 -9.81 -7.80 -0.51
C VAL A 88 -10.58 -6.60 -1.05
N ILE A 89 -11.74 -6.83 -1.67
CA ILE A 89 -12.63 -5.75 -2.14
C ILE A 89 -13.12 -4.91 -0.95
N ASP A 90 -13.56 -5.57 0.13
CA ASP A 90 -14.01 -4.87 1.34
C ASP A 90 -12.85 -4.11 1.99
N ALA A 91 -11.63 -4.66 2.00
CA ALA A 91 -10.45 -4.00 2.53
C ALA A 91 -10.13 -2.67 1.83
N VAL A 92 -10.42 -2.52 0.53
CA VAL A 92 -10.26 -1.23 -0.18
C VAL A 92 -11.19 -0.16 0.40
N LYS A 93 -12.43 -0.53 0.72
CA LYS A 93 -13.40 0.39 1.35
C LYS A 93 -12.95 0.77 2.75
N GLU A 94 -12.37 -0.16 3.49
CA GLU A 94 -11.84 0.12 4.81
C GLU A 94 -10.60 1.04 4.76
N ALA A 95 -9.77 0.91 3.72
CA ALA A 95 -8.65 1.83 3.49
C ALA A 95 -9.11 3.26 3.20
N GLU A 96 -10.16 3.41 2.39
CA GLU A 96 -10.74 4.72 2.07
C GLU A 96 -11.38 5.37 3.32
N ARG A 97 -12.09 4.58 4.13
CA ARG A 97 -12.64 5.03 5.42
C ARG A 97 -11.56 5.43 6.41
N LEU A 98 -10.47 4.66 6.52
CA LEU A 98 -9.34 5.00 7.38
C LEU A 98 -8.74 6.36 7.00
N HIS A 99 -8.53 6.60 5.72
CA HIS A 99 -7.96 7.85 5.22
C HIS A 99 -8.93 9.03 5.41
N ALA A 100 -10.23 8.84 5.20
CA ALA A 100 -11.25 9.85 5.50
C ALA A 100 -11.33 10.15 7.00
N ASN A 101 -11.16 9.14 7.86
CA ASN A 101 -11.19 9.31 9.30
C ASN A 101 -10.08 10.22 9.82
N PHE A 102 -8.87 10.15 9.24
CA PHE A 102 -7.78 11.05 9.60
C PHE A 102 -8.17 12.53 9.55
N TYR A 103 -9.03 12.92 8.59
CA TYR A 103 -9.48 14.30 8.43
C TYR A 103 -10.72 14.66 9.24
N HIS A 104 -11.51 13.68 9.65
CA HIS A 104 -12.87 13.90 10.17
C HIS A 104 -13.13 13.32 11.57
N GLY A 105 -12.23 12.50 12.12
CA GLY A 105 -12.28 12.02 13.51
C GLY A 105 -13.57 11.27 13.89
N PHE A 106 -14.16 10.50 12.98
CA PHE A 106 -15.44 9.83 13.20
C PHE A 106 -15.31 8.42 13.81
N ILE A 107 -14.16 7.77 13.70
CA ILE A 107 -13.85 6.50 14.38
C ILE A 107 -13.55 6.83 15.85
N ARG A 108 -14.48 6.44 16.72
CA ARG A 108 -14.48 6.81 18.15
C ARG A 108 -14.05 5.67 19.08
N ASP A 109 -13.88 4.47 18.54
CA ASP A 109 -13.49 3.30 19.33
C ASP A 109 -12.28 2.58 18.72
N ALA A 110 -11.49 1.98 19.61
CA ALA A 110 -10.23 1.33 19.24
C ALA A 110 -10.44 0.02 18.46
N GLU A 111 -11.60 -0.63 18.60
CA GLU A 111 -11.90 -1.90 17.93
C GLU A 111 -12.26 -1.68 16.46
N ASP A 112 -13.03 -0.63 16.18
CA ASP A 112 -13.40 -0.16 14.86
C ASP A 112 -12.16 0.32 14.11
N LEU A 113 -11.31 1.11 14.77
CA LEU A 113 -10.00 1.48 14.21
C LEU A 113 -9.16 0.24 13.85
N ARG A 114 -9.13 -0.76 14.73
CA ARG A 114 -8.38 -2.01 14.50
C ARG A 114 -8.87 -2.75 13.26
N LYS A 115 -10.19 -2.80 13.00
CA LYS A 115 -10.75 -3.45 11.80
C LYS A 115 -10.28 -2.77 10.51
N HIS A 116 -10.23 -1.44 10.50
CA HIS A 116 -9.70 -0.70 9.36
C HIS A 116 -8.21 -0.96 9.15
N TYR A 117 -7.43 -1.07 10.23
CA TYR A 117 -6.00 -1.40 10.15
C TYR A 117 -5.79 -2.78 9.55
N GLU A 118 -6.55 -3.78 10.00
CA GLU A 118 -6.45 -5.16 9.48
C GLU A 118 -6.72 -5.22 7.98
N GLY A 119 -7.74 -4.50 7.50
CA GLY A 119 -8.03 -4.39 6.06
C GLY A 119 -6.85 -3.78 5.28
N VAL A 120 -6.27 -2.69 5.79
CA VAL A 120 -5.13 -2.05 5.11
C VAL A 120 -3.88 -2.92 5.16
N TYR A 121 -3.62 -3.61 6.28
CA TYR A 121 -2.50 -4.56 6.39
C TYR A 121 -2.64 -5.71 5.39
N LEU A 122 -3.85 -6.26 5.22
CA LEU A 122 -4.12 -7.28 4.22
C LEU A 122 -3.76 -6.80 2.80
N LEU A 123 -4.15 -5.57 2.44
CA LEU A 123 -3.79 -5.00 1.14
C LEU A 123 -2.27 -4.85 0.98
N ILE A 124 -1.58 -4.31 2.00
CA ILE A 124 -0.12 -4.14 1.96
C ILE A 124 0.58 -5.50 1.78
N GLN A 125 0.16 -6.53 2.51
CA GLN A 125 0.74 -7.87 2.39
C GLN A 125 0.57 -8.43 0.98
N LEU A 126 -0.63 -8.34 0.42
CA LEU A 126 -0.91 -8.83 -0.93
C LEU A 126 -0.11 -8.06 -2.00
N LEU A 127 0.02 -6.74 -1.85
CA LEU A 127 0.84 -5.92 -2.74
C LEU A 127 2.33 -6.32 -2.65
N ASP A 128 2.86 -6.48 -1.43
CA ASP A 128 4.24 -6.92 -1.18
C ASP A 128 4.52 -8.28 -1.83
N GLU A 129 3.61 -9.24 -1.68
CA GLU A 129 3.74 -10.55 -2.31
C GLU A 129 3.83 -10.45 -3.84
N GLN A 130 3.01 -9.61 -4.48
CA GLN A 130 3.10 -9.42 -5.93
C GLN A 130 4.39 -8.71 -6.34
N ILE A 131 4.82 -7.68 -5.61
CA ILE A 131 6.09 -7.00 -5.84
C ILE A 131 7.24 -8.01 -5.76
N ARG A 132 7.29 -8.83 -4.71
CA ARG A 132 8.32 -9.86 -4.55
C ARG A 132 8.32 -10.88 -5.69
N LYS A 133 7.15 -11.31 -6.17
CA LYS A 133 7.04 -12.21 -7.33
C LYS A 133 7.60 -11.58 -8.61
N LEU A 134 7.44 -10.28 -8.80
CA LEU A 134 7.99 -9.54 -9.95
C LEU A 134 9.48 -9.23 -9.82
N PHE A 135 9.97 -9.05 -8.58
CA PHE A 135 11.39 -8.80 -8.29
C PHE A 135 12.25 -10.07 -8.24
N ALA A 136 11.69 -11.20 -7.81
CA ALA A 136 12.40 -12.47 -7.81
C ALA A 136 12.39 -13.05 -9.22
N PRO A 137 13.55 -13.17 -9.91
CA PRO A 137 13.58 -13.98 -11.12
C PRO A 137 13.16 -15.39 -10.72
N SER A 138 12.19 -15.97 -11.43
CA SER A 138 11.92 -17.41 -11.32
C SER A 138 13.24 -18.14 -11.47
N PRO A 139 13.59 -19.10 -10.59
CA PRO A 139 14.74 -19.95 -10.87
C PRO A 139 14.47 -20.59 -12.22
N SER A 140 15.37 -20.31 -13.19
CA SER A 140 15.36 -20.90 -14.51
C SER A 140 15.20 -22.42 -14.32
N ARG A 141 14.12 -22.99 -14.87
CA ARG A 141 14.04 -24.44 -15.08
C ARG A 141 15.01 -24.87 -16.16
#